data_AF-A0A3P9CYH6-F1
#
_entry.id   AF-A0A3P9CYH6-F1
#
_cell.length_a   1.000
_cell.length_b   1.000
_cell.length_c   1.000
_cell.angle_alpha   90.00
_cell.angle_beta   90.00
_cell.angle_gamma   90.00
#
_symmetry.space_group_name_H-M   'P 1'
#
loop_
_entity.id
_entity.type
_entity.pdbx_description
1 polymer ?
#
loop_
_entity_poly.entity_id
_entity_poly.type
_entity_poly.pdbx_seq_one_letter_code
_entity_poly.pdbx_strand_id
1 'polypeptide(L)'
;MSLSITARVSYPTSDTNVAKIIVLLVFLQGYPLPNVALKGEATQSSTLSFATASKAIDGRRNSFYSNGFCSHTAEDETNPWWRVDLQRSFTITAVKVTNRGDCCAERLDGAEIRIGNSLDNNGNTGKTYTYRCDGGSMEGRFVNMFLPGQKKTLTLCEVEVYAAPPLQNVALNRETVQSSVSAAYGPSKGVDGCRNGNLDSGCCTHTLEDLDPWWRVDLLAVYKVSAVTIINRQDAVIERILGAQILIGNSLDQNGNQNPSCGMIESLDGTPTYTFQCNAMEGRYVNVIIPGIKRYMTLCEVEVFASLSGRVLGCYFWKFFDCCVCLNYGNIFTVVTLFSNILSLLTVSFRCPILIQNIAI
;
A
#
# COMPACT_ATOMS: atom_id res chain seq x y z
N MET A 1 17.90 26.43 -28.07
CA MET A 1 16.68 27.26 -28.16
C MET A 1 15.67 26.72 -27.16
N SER A 2 15.62 27.29 -25.96
CA SER A 2 14.57 27.05 -24.98
C SER A 2 13.47 28.10 -25.20
N LEU A 3 12.25 27.66 -25.48
CA LEU A 3 11.10 28.56 -25.53
C LEU A 3 10.64 28.81 -24.09
N SER A 4 11.06 29.93 -23.50
CA SER A 4 10.47 30.44 -22.26
C SER A 4 9.24 31.28 -22.61
N ILE A 5 8.05 30.72 -22.44
CA ILE A 5 6.80 31.49 -22.49
C ILE A 5 6.62 32.16 -21.13
N THR A 6 6.96 33.43 -21.03
CA THR A 6 6.60 34.27 -19.87
C THR A 6 5.21 34.84 -20.10
N ALA A 7 4.17 34.17 -19.59
CA ALA A 7 2.82 34.73 -19.57
C ALA A 7 2.74 35.76 -18.42
N ARG A 8 2.75 37.07 -18.74
CA ARG A 8 2.31 38.10 -17.79
C ARG A 8 0.78 38.12 -17.80
N VAL A 9 0.22 37.62 -16.71
CA VAL A 9 -1.22 37.56 -16.43
C VAL A 9 -1.49 38.68 -15.41
N SER A 10 -1.97 39.83 -15.88
CA SER A 10 -2.46 40.91 -15.02
C SER A 10 -3.98 40.79 -14.92
N TYR A 11 -4.53 40.51 -13.74
CA TYR A 11 -5.98 40.48 -13.53
C TYR A 11 -6.43 41.14 -12.21
N PRO A 12 -7.66 41.67 -12.18
CA PRO A 12 -8.23 42.32 -11.02
C PRO A 12 -8.58 41.27 -9.95
N THR A 13 -8.44 41.69 -8.70
CA THR A 13 -8.74 40.92 -7.50
C THR A 13 -10.21 40.57 -7.39
N SER A 14 -10.52 39.26 -7.38
CA SER A 14 -11.65 38.56 -6.73
C SER A 14 -12.35 37.57 -7.68
N ASP A 15 -11.83 36.36 -7.85
CA ASP A 15 -12.62 35.30 -8.47
C ASP A 15 -12.25 33.90 -7.95
N THR A 16 -13.19 33.27 -7.27
CA THR A 16 -13.08 31.92 -6.66
C THR A 16 -12.82 30.81 -7.69
N ASN A 17 -12.98 31.13 -8.96
CA ASN A 17 -12.75 30.24 -10.10
C ASN A 17 -11.26 30.02 -10.41
N VAL A 18 -10.38 30.97 -10.09
CA VAL A 18 -8.92 30.83 -10.29
C VAL A 18 -8.32 29.84 -9.28
N ALA A 19 -8.80 29.87 -8.03
CA ALA A 19 -8.42 28.88 -7.02
C ALA A 19 -8.84 27.46 -7.44
N LYS A 20 -10.00 27.29 -8.06
CA LYS A 20 -10.51 25.99 -8.55
C LYS A 20 -9.67 25.42 -9.72
N ILE A 21 -9.15 26.27 -10.61
CA ILE A 21 -8.31 25.83 -11.75
C ILE A 21 -6.88 25.47 -11.32
N ILE A 22 -6.30 26.22 -10.38
CA ILE A 22 -4.98 25.89 -9.81
C ILE A 22 -5.05 24.58 -9.03
N VAL A 23 -6.14 24.38 -8.27
CA VAL A 23 -6.49 23.11 -7.61
C VAL A 23 -6.54 22.00 -8.67
N LEU A 24 -7.33 22.13 -9.75
CA LEU A 24 -7.47 21.13 -10.82
C LEU A 24 -6.15 20.66 -11.48
N LEU A 25 -5.17 21.54 -11.68
CA LEU A 25 -3.87 21.18 -12.27
C LEU A 25 -2.94 20.42 -11.32
N VAL A 26 -3.15 20.53 -10.00
CA VAL A 26 -2.41 19.75 -8.99
C VAL A 26 -2.92 18.30 -8.92
N PHE A 27 -4.19 18.01 -9.28
CA PHE A 27 -4.78 16.65 -9.22
C PHE A 27 -4.41 15.72 -10.37
N LEU A 28 -3.73 16.20 -11.42
CA LEU A 28 -3.18 15.34 -12.48
C LEU A 28 -1.80 14.77 -12.13
N GLN A 29 -1.19 15.22 -11.03
CA GLN A 29 0.07 14.70 -10.53
C GLN A 29 -0.23 13.95 -9.22
N GLY A 30 -0.08 12.63 -9.24
CA GLY A 30 -0.22 11.82 -8.02
C GLY A 30 0.60 12.42 -6.87
N TYR A 31 0.08 12.33 -5.65
CA TYR A 31 0.82 12.75 -4.47
C TYR A 31 2.23 12.12 -4.51
N PRO A 32 3.32 12.90 -4.39
CA PRO A 32 4.65 12.34 -4.35
C PRO A 32 4.73 11.40 -3.15
N LEU A 33 5.09 10.14 -3.40
CA LEU A 33 5.28 9.16 -2.34
C LEU A 33 6.31 9.69 -1.32
N PRO A 34 6.22 9.31 -0.04
CA PRO A 34 7.18 9.78 0.96
C PRO A 34 8.57 9.20 0.69
N ASN A 35 9.62 10.04 0.81
CA ASN A 35 11.00 9.58 0.91
C ASN A 35 11.22 8.99 2.31
N VAL A 36 11.21 7.66 2.42
CA VAL A 36 11.37 6.94 3.70
C VAL A 36 12.82 6.86 4.17
N ALA A 37 13.80 7.15 3.30
CA ALA A 37 15.22 7.11 3.65
C ALA A 37 15.61 8.18 4.68
N LEU A 38 14.91 9.32 4.73
CA LEU A 38 15.18 10.43 5.66
C LEU A 38 15.09 10.04 7.15
N LYS A 39 14.41 8.94 7.46
CA LYS A 39 14.26 8.40 8.82
C LYS A 39 15.08 7.12 9.04
N GLY A 40 15.86 6.73 8.05
CA GLY A 40 16.69 5.54 8.11
C GLY A 40 18.06 5.84 8.70
N GLU A 41 18.84 4.77 8.87
CA GLU A 41 20.22 4.83 9.36
C GLU A 41 21.15 4.37 8.24
N ALA A 42 22.05 5.25 7.79
CA ALA A 42 22.94 4.97 6.68
C ALA A 42 24.34 4.52 7.14
N THR A 43 24.89 3.54 6.43
CA THR A 43 26.23 2.96 6.66
C THR A 43 26.91 2.70 5.31
N GLN A 44 28.24 2.58 5.29
CA GLN A 44 29.00 2.34 4.06
C GLN A 44 30.28 1.55 4.34
N SER A 45 30.87 0.96 3.29
CA SER A 45 32.03 0.07 3.37
C SER A 45 33.23 0.69 4.07
N SER A 46 33.51 1.96 3.78
CA SER A 46 34.46 2.77 4.52
C SER A 46 34.16 4.26 4.33
N THR A 47 34.83 5.16 5.06
CA THR A 47 34.57 6.61 4.97
C THR A 47 35.83 7.38 4.65
N LEU A 48 35.78 8.21 3.59
CA LEU A 48 36.81 9.20 3.34
C LEU A 48 36.59 10.43 4.22
N SER A 49 37.46 10.63 5.21
CA SER A 49 37.45 11.80 6.08
C SER A 49 36.07 12.03 6.73
N PHE A 50 35.44 13.19 6.52
CA PHE A 50 34.14 13.56 7.08
C PHE A 50 32.95 13.25 6.17
N ALA A 51 33.13 12.50 5.07
CA ALA A 51 32.08 12.20 4.10
C ALA A 51 31.26 10.96 4.51
N THR A 52 30.62 11.03 5.68
CA THR A 52 29.85 9.93 6.29
C THR A 52 28.67 9.49 5.44
N ALA A 53 28.24 8.23 5.61
CA ALA A 53 27.11 7.64 4.89
C ALA A 53 25.78 8.42 5.05
N SER A 54 25.53 8.99 6.23
CA SER A 54 24.30 9.73 6.56
C SER A 54 24.05 10.95 5.69
N LYS A 55 25.11 11.52 5.10
CA LYS A 55 24.98 12.66 4.18
C LYS A 55 24.14 12.34 2.94
N ALA A 56 24.14 11.08 2.51
CA ALA A 56 23.34 10.66 1.37
C ALA A 56 21.83 10.54 1.68
N ILE A 57 21.36 10.78 2.90
CA ILE A 57 19.93 10.73 3.28
C ILE A 57 19.51 11.95 4.10
N ASP A 58 20.23 13.07 3.97
CA ASP A 58 20.00 14.27 4.77
C ASP A 58 18.97 15.24 4.14
N GLY A 59 18.44 14.90 2.97
CA GLY A 59 17.47 15.69 2.22
C GLY A 59 18.08 16.74 1.29
N ARG A 60 19.41 16.78 1.13
CA ARG A 60 20.12 17.83 0.37
C ARG A 60 20.74 17.29 -0.91
N ARG A 61 20.06 17.55 -2.02
CA ARG A 61 20.49 17.15 -3.39
C ARG A 61 21.64 17.96 -3.98
N ASN A 62 22.51 18.56 -3.15
CA ASN A 62 23.62 19.37 -3.66
C ASN A 62 24.71 18.44 -4.21
N SER A 63 24.88 18.44 -5.53
CA SER A 63 25.77 17.52 -6.22
C SER A 63 27.25 17.94 -6.19
N PHE A 64 27.60 19.09 -5.61
CA PHE A 64 28.98 19.54 -5.48
C PHE A 64 29.60 18.96 -4.21
N TYR A 65 30.54 18.03 -4.37
CA TYR A 65 31.20 17.36 -3.24
C TYR A 65 31.85 18.32 -2.24
N SER A 66 32.46 19.40 -2.74
CA SER A 66 33.13 20.44 -1.93
C SER A 66 32.20 21.13 -0.92
N ASN A 67 30.88 21.11 -1.16
CA ASN A 67 29.89 21.66 -0.22
C ASN A 67 29.63 20.73 0.98
N GLY A 68 30.23 19.52 1.00
CA GLY A 68 30.23 18.64 2.15
C GLY A 68 28.93 17.85 2.37
N PHE A 69 28.04 17.79 1.37
CA PHE A 69 26.74 17.09 1.45
C PHE A 69 26.73 15.68 0.85
N CYS A 70 27.83 15.21 0.27
CA CYS A 70 27.89 13.86 -0.28
C CYS A 70 28.61 12.90 0.67
N SER A 71 28.18 11.65 0.67
CA SER A 71 28.95 10.54 1.24
C SER A 71 30.09 10.14 0.29
N HIS A 72 31.15 9.54 0.82
CA HIS A 72 32.29 9.09 0.01
C HIS A 72 33.01 7.94 0.73
N THR A 73 33.23 6.83 0.03
CA THR A 73 34.06 5.72 0.51
C THR A 73 35.54 6.05 0.39
N ALA A 74 36.46 5.25 0.94
CA ALA A 74 37.87 5.41 0.60
C ALA A 74 38.08 5.18 -0.91
N GLU A 75 39.20 5.70 -1.41
CA GLU A 75 39.56 5.53 -2.81
C GLU A 75 40.11 4.12 -3.07
N ASP A 76 40.01 3.70 -4.33
CA ASP A 76 40.52 2.41 -4.83
C ASP A 76 40.02 1.15 -4.09
N GLU A 77 38.81 1.19 -3.53
CA GLU A 77 38.21 0.03 -2.87
C GLU A 77 37.81 -1.07 -3.87
N THR A 78 37.78 -2.32 -3.40
CA THR A 78 37.16 -3.42 -4.13
C THR A 78 35.71 -3.57 -3.66
N ASN A 79 34.77 -3.47 -4.60
CA ASN A 79 33.33 -3.59 -4.35
C ASN A 79 32.78 -2.66 -3.24
N PRO A 80 33.04 -1.33 -3.28
CA PRO A 80 32.51 -0.41 -2.28
C PRO A 80 30.98 -0.42 -2.29
N TRP A 81 30.41 -0.20 -1.11
CA TRP A 81 28.95 -0.21 -0.93
C TRP A 81 28.49 0.83 0.08
N TRP A 82 27.26 1.27 -0.09
CA TRP A 82 26.51 2.11 0.84
C TRP A 82 25.14 1.48 1.10
N ARG A 83 24.57 1.64 2.28
CA ARG A 83 23.26 1.08 2.65
C ARG A 83 22.51 2.04 3.55
N VAL A 84 21.19 2.14 3.36
CA VAL A 84 20.25 2.65 4.37
C VAL A 84 19.41 1.51 4.95
N ASP A 85 19.33 1.47 6.29
CA ASP A 85 18.34 0.68 7.04
C ASP A 85 17.09 1.53 7.29
N LEU A 86 15.98 1.18 6.66
CA LEU A 86 14.69 1.86 6.77
C LEU A 86 13.94 1.55 8.08
N GLN A 87 14.55 0.81 9.01
CA GLN A 87 14.03 0.36 10.31
C GLN A 87 12.91 -0.69 10.25
N ARG A 88 12.20 -0.80 9.12
CA ARG A 88 11.19 -1.84 8.83
C ARG A 88 11.10 -2.12 7.34
N SER A 89 10.41 -3.19 6.95
CA SER A 89 10.14 -3.48 5.53
C SER A 89 9.18 -2.45 4.95
N PHE A 90 9.45 -2.03 3.72
CA PHE A 90 8.60 -1.17 2.92
C PHE A 90 8.40 -1.75 1.53
N THR A 91 7.22 -1.47 0.97
CA THR A 91 6.94 -1.61 -0.46
C THR A 91 7.61 -0.45 -1.22
N ILE A 92 8.88 -0.61 -1.60
CA ILE A 92 9.66 0.40 -2.32
C ILE A 92 9.22 0.44 -3.78
N THR A 93 8.82 1.62 -4.25
CA THR A 93 8.32 1.85 -5.61
C THR A 93 9.34 2.54 -6.50
N ALA A 94 10.26 3.30 -5.91
CA ALA A 94 11.33 3.96 -6.64
C ALA A 94 12.51 4.28 -5.73
N VAL A 95 13.72 4.25 -6.29
CA VAL A 95 14.92 4.78 -5.66
C VAL A 95 15.51 5.81 -6.61
N LYS A 96 15.80 7.01 -6.12
CA LYS A 96 16.40 8.08 -6.90
C LYS A 96 17.74 8.45 -6.29
N VAL A 97 18.77 8.50 -7.12
CA VAL A 97 20.15 8.79 -6.70
C VAL A 97 20.59 10.12 -7.31
N THR A 98 21.10 11.01 -6.48
CA THR A 98 21.83 12.21 -6.90
C THR A 98 23.31 11.89 -6.90
N ASN A 99 23.89 11.74 -8.08
CA ASN A 99 25.31 11.52 -8.28
C ASN A 99 26.10 12.82 -8.02
N ARG A 100 27.41 12.69 -7.83
CA ARG A 100 28.35 13.82 -7.84
C ARG A 100 28.30 14.54 -9.19
N GLY A 101 28.31 15.87 -9.16
CA GLY A 101 28.13 16.73 -10.34
C GLY A 101 29.30 17.65 -10.66
N ASP A 102 30.24 17.86 -9.73
CA ASP A 102 31.41 18.74 -9.91
C ASP A 102 32.57 18.07 -10.64
N CYS A 103 32.71 16.75 -10.51
CA CYS A 103 33.60 15.90 -11.30
C CYS A 103 33.20 14.44 -11.14
N CYS A 104 33.88 13.56 -11.87
CA CYS A 104 34.04 12.17 -11.47
C CYS A 104 32.72 11.38 -11.43
N ALA A 105 31.72 11.84 -12.18
CA ALA A 105 30.39 11.26 -12.21
C ALA A 105 30.40 9.82 -12.75
N GLU A 106 31.35 9.51 -13.64
CA GLU A 106 31.60 8.19 -14.22
C GLU A 106 32.01 7.14 -13.16
N ARG A 107 32.42 7.55 -11.96
CA ARG A 107 32.74 6.60 -10.87
C ARG A 107 31.53 5.75 -10.48
N LEU A 108 30.30 6.24 -10.66
CA LEU A 108 29.07 5.51 -10.35
C LEU A 108 28.66 4.54 -11.48
N ASP A 109 29.39 4.49 -12.59
CA ASP A 109 29.08 3.60 -13.70
C ASP A 109 29.17 2.13 -13.28
N GLY A 110 28.08 1.41 -13.56
CA GLY A 110 27.93 0.01 -13.16
C GLY A 110 27.42 -0.19 -11.73
N ALA A 111 27.01 0.87 -11.02
CA ALA A 111 26.38 0.73 -9.71
C ALA A 111 25.06 -0.04 -9.78
N GLU A 112 24.84 -0.87 -8.78
CA GLU A 112 23.67 -1.72 -8.60
C GLU A 112 22.86 -1.26 -7.38
N ILE A 113 21.53 -1.16 -7.53
CA ILE A 113 20.63 -0.98 -6.39
C ILE A 113 20.14 -2.36 -5.95
N ARG A 114 20.42 -2.75 -4.70
CA ARG A 114 19.99 -4.03 -4.14
C ARG A 114 19.02 -3.78 -3.00
N ILE A 115 17.83 -4.39 -3.06
CA ILE A 115 16.76 -4.22 -2.07
C ILE A 115 16.43 -5.58 -1.46
N GLY A 116 16.29 -5.63 -0.13
CA GLY A 116 15.91 -6.86 0.56
C GLY A 116 15.71 -6.72 2.07
N ASN A 117 15.44 -7.86 2.71
CA ASN A 117 15.20 -7.96 4.16
C ASN A 117 16.33 -8.67 4.93
N SER A 118 17.34 -9.21 4.24
CA SER A 118 18.51 -9.85 4.88
C SER A 118 19.69 -8.88 4.97
N LEU A 119 20.49 -9.04 6.03
CA LEU A 119 21.79 -8.37 6.22
C LEU A 119 22.99 -9.23 5.80
N ASP A 120 22.76 -10.43 5.25
CA ASP A 120 23.85 -11.30 4.78
C ASP A 120 24.73 -10.55 3.76
N ASN A 121 26.05 -10.67 3.92
CA ASN A 121 27.03 -9.88 3.16
C ASN A 121 26.71 -8.37 3.17
N ASN A 122 26.37 -7.81 4.34
CA ASN A 122 25.94 -6.42 4.53
C ASN A 122 24.67 -6.03 3.75
N GLY A 123 23.83 -6.99 3.35
CA GLY A 123 22.64 -6.76 2.52
C GLY A 123 22.92 -6.77 1.02
N ASN A 124 24.16 -7.05 0.62
CA ASN A 124 24.53 -7.12 -0.79
C ASN A 124 24.01 -8.39 -1.49
N THR A 125 23.37 -9.33 -0.80
CA THR A 125 22.69 -10.49 -1.41
C THR A 125 21.27 -10.19 -1.91
N GLY A 126 20.76 -8.96 -1.70
CA GLY A 126 19.44 -8.54 -2.16
C GLY A 126 19.26 -8.59 -3.68
N LYS A 127 18.01 -8.49 -4.15
CA LYS A 127 17.70 -8.48 -5.59
C LYS A 127 18.23 -7.19 -6.23
N THR A 128 19.00 -7.30 -7.32
CA THR A 128 19.55 -6.17 -8.09
C THR A 128 18.52 -5.59 -9.07
N TYR A 129 18.33 -4.26 -9.08
CA TYR A 129 17.57 -3.51 -10.09
C TYR A 129 18.28 -2.21 -10.52
N THR A 130 18.00 -1.76 -11.74
CA THR A 130 18.63 -0.57 -12.35
C THR A 130 17.62 0.58 -12.48
N TYR A 131 17.80 1.65 -11.69
CA TYR A 131 17.18 2.99 -11.80
C TYR A 131 15.64 3.13 -11.78
N ARG A 132 14.88 2.07 -12.08
CA ARG A 132 13.45 1.91 -11.84
C ARG A 132 13.22 0.44 -11.49
N CYS A 133 12.27 0.18 -10.60
CA CYS A 133 11.78 -1.19 -10.39
C CYS A 133 11.01 -1.60 -11.66
N ASP A 134 11.73 -2.06 -12.69
CA ASP A 134 11.16 -2.46 -13.98
C ASP A 134 10.20 -3.64 -13.76
N GLY A 135 8.90 -3.34 -13.70
CA GLY A 135 7.82 -4.31 -13.55
C GLY A 135 7.04 -4.29 -12.22
N GLY A 136 7.33 -3.40 -11.25
CA GLY A 136 6.54 -3.35 -10.01
C GLY A 136 7.19 -2.62 -8.83
N SER A 137 6.77 -2.96 -7.61
CA SER A 137 7.37 -2.54 -6.34
C SER A 137 8.18 -3.67 -5.71
N MET A 138 9.17 -3.34 -4.88
CA MET A 138 9.99 -4.31 -4.15
C MET A 138 9.75 -4.21 -2.65
N GLU A 139 9.57 -5.34 -1.97
CA GLU A 139 9.60 -5.38 -0.52
C GLU A 139 11.05 -5.40 -0.01
N GLY A 140 11.38 -4.50 0.91
CA GLY A 140 12.67 -4.52 1.58
C GLY A 140 12.80 -3.50 2.70
N ARG A 141 13.60 -3.86 3.69
CA ARG A 141 14.05 -2.98 4.78
C ARG A 141 15.38 -2.30 4.45
N PHE A 142 16.25 -2.99 3.73
CA PHE A 142 17.59 -2.51 3.38
C PHE A 142 17.63 -2.12 1.91
N VAL A 143 18.17 -0.93 1.63
CA VAL A 143 18.47 -0.46 0.28
C VAL A 143 19.97 -0.22 0.19
N ASN A 144 20.63 -1.02 -0.63
CA ASN A 144 22.06 -0.98 -0.85
C ASN A 144 22.37 -0.36 -2.22
N MET A 145 23.38 0.50 -2.25
CA MET A 145 24.10 0.89 -3.45
C MET A 145 25.41 0.12 -3.48
N PHE A 146 25.56 -0.79 -4.45
CA PHE A 146 26.72 -1.66 -4.57
C PHE A 146 27.46 -1.38 -5.87
N LEU A 147 28.76 -1.09 -5.81
CA LEU A 147 29.55 -0.78 -7.00
C LEU A 147 30.58 -1.88 -7.25
N PRO A 148 30.29 -2.85 -8.14
CA PRO A 148 31.19 -3.97 -8.40
C PRO A 148 32.48 -3.54 -9.11
N GLY A 149 33.58 -4.21 -8.79
CA GLY A 149 34.87 -4.06 -9.43
C GLY A 149 36.02 -3.70 -8.48
N GLN A 150 37.22 -3.64 -9.03
CA GLN A 150 38.42 -3.20 -8.31
C GLN A 150 38.67 -1.72 -8.57
N LYS A 151 39.38 -1.06 -7.64
CA LYS A 151 39.78 0.35 -7.73
C LYS A 151 38.58 1.27 -7.96
N LYS A 152 37.52 1.05 -7.19
CA LYS A 152 36.26 1.78 -7.25
C LYS A 152 36.16 2.78 -6.11
N THR A 153 35.32 3.79 -6.29
CA THR A 153 35.04 4.79 -5.27
C THR A 153 33.58 5.18 -5.39
N LEU A 154 32.84 5.02 -4.30
CA LEU A 154 31.41 5.31 -4.28
C LEU A 154 31.17 6.67 -3.64
N THR A 155 30.50 7.56 -4.38
CA THR A 155 30.09 8.89 -3.92
C THR A 155 28.60 9.07 -4.17
N LEU A 156 27.84 9.40 -3.14
CA LEU A 156 26.40 9.59 -3.23
C LEU A 156 26.04 10.92 -2.56
N CYS A 157 25.41 11.83 -3.31
CA CYS A 157 25.01 13.13 -2.77
C CYS A 157 23.60 13.12 -2.20
N GLU A 158 22.72 12.25 -2.70
CA GLU A 158 21.42 11.99 -2.08
C GLU A 158 20.88 10.65 -2.61
N VAL A 159 20.26 9.85 -1.75
CA VAL A 159 19.55 8.62 -2.07
C VAL A 159 18.15 8.74 -1.49
N GLU A 160 17.17 8.93 -2.37
CA GLU A 160 15.78 9.06 -2.01
C GLU A 160 15.09 7.71 -2.26
N VAL A 161 14.50 7.12 -1.21
CA VAL A 161 13.76 5.86 -1.30
C VAL A 161 12.29 6.17 -1.16
N TYR A 162 11.54 5.99 -2.25
CA TYR A 162 10.10 6.22 -2.31
C TYR A 162 9.38 4.91 -2.07
N ALA A 163 8.52 4.88 -1.05
CA ALA A 163 7.74 3.70 -0.70
C ALA A 163 6.24 3.99 -0.73
N ALA A 164 5.47 2.99 -1.14
CA ALA A 164 4.03 3.00 -0.92
C ALA A 164 3.74 2.95 0.59
N PRO A 165 2.67 3.62 1.06
CA PRO A 165 2.22 3.44 2.43
C PRO A 165 1.90 1.97 2.69
N PRO A 166 2.10 1.46 3.92
CA PRO A 166 1.70 0.10 4.27
C PRO A 166 0.21 -0.07 3.96
N LEU A 167 -0.14 -1.21 3.37
CA LEU A 167 -1.53 -1.55 3.09
C LEU A 167 -2.28 -1.61 4.42
N GLN A 168 -3.46 -0.99 4.46
CA GLN A 168 -4.31 -0.98 5.64
C GLN A 168 -5.23 -2.19 5.63
N ASN A 169 -5.67 -2.65 6.81
CA ASN A 169 -6.77 -3.60 6.91
C ASN A 169 -8.07 -2.90 6.47
N VAL A 170 -8.47 -3.11 5.22
CA VAL A 170 -9.67 -2.48 4.64
C VAL A 170 -10.98 -3.15 5.06
N ALA A 171 -10.89 -4.33 5.69
CA ALA A 171 -12.04 -5.08 6.20
C ALA A 171 -12.51 -4.61 7.58
N LEU A 172 -11.69 -3.89 8.34
CA LEU A 172 -12.02 -3.43 9.70
C LEU A 172 -13.38 -2.71 9.74
N ASN A 173 -14.28 -3.19 10.61
CA ASN A 173 -15.64 -2.70 10.81
C ASN A 173 -16.50 -2.64 9.53
N ARG A 174 -16.22 -3.47 8.54
CA ARG A 174 -17.05 -3.60 7.34
C ARG A 174 -18.26 -4.48 7.57
N GLU A 175 -19.22 -4.37 6.66
CA GLU A 175 -20.41 -5.21 6.68
C GLU A 175 -20.06 -6.64 6.31
N THR A 176 -20.57 -7.57 7.10
CA THR A 176 -20.26 -8.99 6.99
C THR A 176 -21.53 -9.83 7.07
N VAL A 177 -21.53 -10.95 6.37
CA VAL A 177 -22.58 -11.97 6.43
C VAL A 177 -21.96 -13.36 6.48
N GLN A 178 -22.70 -14.34 6.95
CA GLN A 178 -22.27 -15.74 6.98
C GLN A 178 -23.45 -16.68 6.75
N SER A 179 -23.18 -17.95 6.43
CA SER A 179 -24.17 -18.96 6.06
C SER A 179 -25.28 -19.15 7.10
N SER A 180 -24.91 -19.13 8.39
CA SER A 180 -25.83 -19.18 9.52
C SER A 180 -25.17 -18.55 10.74
N VAL A 181 -25.95 -18.11 11.74
CA VAL A 181 -25.42 -17.44 12.93
C VAL A 181 -25.73 -18.25 14.19
N SER A 182 -24.70 -18.62 14.93
CA SER A 182 -24.84 -19.20 16.27
C SER A 182 -24.95 -18.09 17.33
N ALA A 183 -26.18 -17.80 17.78
CA ALA A 183 -26.47 -16.89 18.89
C ALA A 183 -25.62 -15.59 18.88
N ALA A 184 -24.74 -15.41 19.88
CA ALA A 184 -23.93 -14.20 20.09
C ALA A 184 -22.72 -14.05 19.14
N TYR A 185 -22.43 -15.07 18.31
CA TYR A 185 -21.23 -15.14 17.47
C TYR A 185 -21.49 -14.68 16.03
N GLY A 186 -21.97 -13.43 15.91
CA GLY A 186 -22.31 -12.81 14.63
C GLY A 186 -21.10 -12.64 13.68
N PRO A 187 -21.35 -12.45 12.37
CA PRO A 187 -20.30 -12.36 11.36
C PRO A 187 -19.37 -11.16 11.53
N SER A 188 -19.84 -10.07 12.16
CA SER A 188 -19.06 -8.85 12.35
C SER A 188 -17.85 -9.04 13.25
N LYS A 189 -17.85 -10.10 14.07
CA LYS A 189 -16.71 -10.50 14.89
C LYS A 189 -15.47 -10.82 14.07
N GLY A 190 -15.65 -11.26 12.82
CA GLY A 190 -14.52 -11.53 11.93
C GLY A 190 -13.78 -10.28 11.46
N VAL A 191 -14.23 -9.07 11.77
CA VAL A 191 -13.58 -7.81 11.33
C VAL A 191 -13.66 -6.70 12.39
N ASP A 192 -13.82 -7.05 13.66
CA ASP A 192 -13.94 -6.05 14.73
C ASP A 192 -12.58 -5.58 15.29
N GLY A 193 -11.48 -6.14 14.77
CA GLY A 193 -10.11 -5.84 15.18
C GLY A 193 -9.65 -6.61 16.41
N CYS A 194 -10.48 -7.51 16.96
CA CYS A 194 -10.11 -8.33 18.09
C CYS A 194 -9.43 -9.64 17.66
N ARG A 195 -8.10 -9.68 17.78
CA ARG A 195 -7.29 -10.85 17.42
C ARG A 195 -7.28 -12.01 18.44
N ASN A 196 -8.22 -12.04 19.40
CA ASN A 196 -8.23 -13.09 20.43
C ASN A 196 -8.83 -14.39 19.87
N GLY A 197 -8.02 -15.45 19.82
CA GLY A 197 -8.43 -16.74 19.29
C GLY A 197 -9.29 -17.61 20.22
N ASN A 198 -9.60 -17.16 21.44
CA ASN A 198 -10.49 -17.89 22.34
C ASN A 198 -11.96 -17.57 22.01
N LEU A 199 -12.79 -18.59 21.76
CA LEU A 199 -14.20 -18.41 21.44
C LEU A 199 -14.96 -17.56 22.48
N ASP A 200 -14.75 -17.82 23.77
CA ASP A 200 -15.49 -17.15 24.85
C ASP A 200 -15.03 -15.69 25.09
N SER A 201 -13.98 -15.23 24.39
CA SER A 201 -13.56 -13.83 24.42
C SER A 201 -14.55 -12.89 23.74
N GLY A 202 -15.48 -13.44 22.95
CA GLY A 202 -16.45 -12.68 22.16
C GLY A 202 -15.85 -12.06 20.90
N CYS A 203 -14.68 -12.54 20.44
CA CYS A 203 -13.99 -12.05 19.25
C CYS A 203 -14.16 -12.93 18.01
N CYS A 204 -14.75 -14.12 18.14
CA CYS A 204 -14.90 -15.04 17.01
C CYS A 204 -16.32 -15.08 16.45
N THR A 205 -16.42 -15.26 15.14
CA THR A 205 -17.65 -15.68 14.45
C THR A 205 -17.93 -17.16 14.72
N HIS A 206 -19.17 -17.60 14.61
CA HIS A 206 -19.49 -19.02 14.66
C HIS A 206 -20.75 -19.31 13.85
N THR A 207 -20.65 -20.18 12.85
CA THR A 207 -21.81 -20.69 12.11
C THR A 207 -22.50 -21.82 12.88
N LEU A 208 -23.67 -22.25 12.45
CA LEU A 208 -24.19 -23.57 12.79
C LEU A 208 -23.45 -24.64 11.98
N GLU A 209 -23.87 -25.89 12.12
CA GLU A 209 -23.35 -26.99 11.33
C GLU A 209 -23.98 -26.98 9.93
N ASP A 210 -23.36 -26.26 9.00
CA ASP A 210 -23.84 -26.09 7.63
C ASP A 210 -23.09 -27.03 6.67
N LEU A 211 -23.74 -27.41 5.56
CA LEU A 211 -23.02 -27.91 4.39
C LEU A 211 -22.41 -26.70 3.67
N ASP A 212 -21.12 -26.76 3.40
CA ASP A 212 -20.36 -25.68 2.76
C ASP A 212 -20.44 -24.34 3.54
N PRO A 213 -20.10 -24.32 4.86
CA PRO A 213 -20.20 -23.10 5.66
C PRO A 213 -19.32 -22.00 5.06
N TRP A 214 -19.82 -20.77 5.09
CA TRP A 214 -19.13 -19.63 4.49
C TRP A 214 -19.35 -18.33 5.28
N TRP A 215 -18.38 -17.43 5.15
CA TRP A 215 -18.39 -16.06 5.67
C TRP A 215 -17.94 -15.10 4.58
N ARG A 216 -18.49 -13.89 4.54
CA ARG A 216 -18.14 -12.86 3.54
C ARG A 216 -18.11 -11.47 4.16
N VAL A 217 -17.16 -10.66 3.73
CA VAL A 217 -17.12 -9.21 3.97
C VAL A 217 -17.33 -8.43 2.67
N ASP A 218 -18.10 -7.33 2.75
CA ASP A 218 -18.23 -6.32 1.69
C ASP A 218 -17.30 -5.14 1.98
N LEU A 219 -16.28 -4.96 1.15
CA LEU A 219 -15.29 -3.88 1.29
C LEU A 219 -15.82 -2.49 0.88
N LEU A 220 -17.06 -2.41 0.38
CA LEU A 220 -17.77 -1.21 -0.10
C LEU A 220 -17.19 -0.55 -1.36
N ALA A 221 -16.03 -1.00 -1.82
CA ALA A 221 -15.41 -0.60 -3.08
C ALA A 221 -14.60 -1.78 -3.64
N VAL A 222 -14.22 -1.69 -4.91
CA VAL A 222 -13.30 -2.67 -5.51
C VAL A 222 -11.89 -2.34 -5.05
N TYR A 223 -11.19 -3.32 -4.50
CA TYR A 223 -9.79 -3.21 -4.08
C TYR A 223 -8.91 -4.18 -4.87
N LYS A 224 -7.63 -3.81 -5.02
CA LYS A 224 -6.53 -4.72 -5.33
C LYS A 224 -6.02 -5.32 -4.03
N VAL A 225 -6.51 -6.52 -3.72
CA VAL A 225 -6.19 -7.25 -2.49
C VAL A 225 -4.84 -7.93 -2.62
N SER A 226 -3.87 -7.47 -1.84
CA SER A 226 -2.51 -8.00 -1.86
C SER A 226 -2.34 -9.16 -0.89
N ALA A 227 -2.98 -9.11 0.27
CA ALA A 227 -2.93 -10.20 1.23
C ALA A 227 -4.21 -10.30 2.07
N VAL A 228 -4.50 -11.52 2.53
CA VAL A 228 -5.55 -11.80 3.50
C VAL A 228 -4.96 -12.60 4.65
N THR A 229 -5.21 -12.15 5.87
CA THR A 229 -4.79 -12.84 7.10
C THR A 229 -6.03 -13.36 7.83
N ILE A 230 -6.05 -14.64 8.17
CA ILE A 230 -7.09 -15.29 8.96
C ILE A 230 -6.51 -15.69 10.31
N ILE A 231 -7.16 -15.25 11.39
CA ILE A 231 -6.89 -15.72 12.75
C ILE A 231 -7.95 -16.77 13.09
N ASN A 232 -7.50 -17.99 13.32
CA ASN A 232 -8.35 -19.14 13.66
C ASN A 232 -8.62 -19.19 15.17
N ARG A 233 -9.63 -19.98 15.56
CA ARG A 233 -9.86 -20.39 16.94
C ARG A 233 -8.66 -21.15 17.49
N GLN A 234 -8.38 -20.99 18.78
CA GLN A 234 -7.17 -21.51 19.44
C GLN A 234 -7.45 -22.33 20.71
N ASP A 235 -8.62 -22.17 21.33
CA ASP A 235 -8.95 -22.83 22.60
C ASP A 235 -9.41 -24.29 22.43
N ALA A 236 -9.96 -24.66 21.27
CA ALA A 236 -10.32 -26.04 20.89
C ALA A 236 -10.61 -26.16 19.39
N VAL A 237 -10.66 -27.40 18.88
CA VAL A 237 -11.16 -27.77 17.53
C VAL A 237 -10.57 -26.94 16.38
N ILE A 238 -9.26 -26.68 16.46
CA ILE A 238 -8.50 -25.87 15.49
C ILE A 238 -8.56 -26.46 14.08
N GLU A 239 -8.71 -27.79 13.97
CA GLU A 239 -8.76 -28.56 12.72
C GLU A 239 -10.01 -28.30 11.87
N ARG A 240 -11.03 -27.63 12.43
CA ARG A 240 -12.26 -27.34 11.69
C ARG A 240 -12.03 -26.46 10.46
N ILE A 241 -11.03 -25.56 10.52
CA ILE A 241 -10.69 -24.64 9.44
C ILE A 241 -10.04 -25.34 8.23
N LEU A 242 -9.57 -26.58 8.38
CA LEU A 242 -8.91 -27.30 7.29
C LEU A 242 -9.83 -27.43 6.07
N GLY A 243 -9.29 -27.10 4.90
CA GLY A 243 -10.01 -27.03 3.63
C GLY A 243 -10.67 -25.68 3.37
N ALA A 244 -10.57 -24.70 4.28
CA ALA A 244 -11.10 -23.36 4.04
C ALA A 244 -10.38 -22.67 2.86
N GLN A 245 -11.15 -22.14 1.92
CA GLN A 245 -10.69 -21.40 0.75
C GLN A 245 -11.04 -19.92 0.88
N ILE A 246 -10.11 -19.06 0.48
CA ILE A 246 -10.31 -17.60 0.42
C ILE A 246 -10.59 -17.21 -1.01
N LEU A 247 -11.75 -16.62 -1.26
CA LEU A 247 -12.19 -16.23 -2.61
C LEU A 247 -12.34 -14.70 -2.67
N ILE A 248 -11.90 -14.10 -3.77
CA ILE A 248 -11.88 -12.63 -3.93
C ILE A 248 -12.47 -12.28 -5.29
N GLY A 249 -13.47 -11.40 -5.30
CA GLY A 249 -14.05 -10.93 -6.56
C GLY A 249 -15.20 -9.96 -6.40
N ASN A 250 -15.94 -9.77 -7.49
CA ASN A 250 -17.03 -8.79 -7.57
C ASN A 250 -18.41 -9.44 -7.74
N SER A 251 -18.48 -10.75 -7.95
CA SER A 251 -19.76 -11.46 -8.10
C SER A 251 -20.33 -11.85 -6.73
N LEU A 252 -21.65 -11.84 -6.64
CA LEU A 252 -22.42 -12.42 -5.53
C LEU A 252 -23.12 -13.74 -5.92
N ASP A 253 -22.81 -14.30 -7.10
CA ASP A 253 -23.31 -15.60 -7.52
C ASP A 253 -22.96 -16.66 -6.47
N GLN A 254 -23.97 -17.42 -6.05
CA GLN A 254 -23.87 -18.34 -4.90
C GLN A 254 -23.24 -17.69 -3.67
N ASN A 255 -23.70 -16.49 -3.31
CA ASN A 255 -23.16 -15.68 -2.22
C ASN A 255 -21.70 -15.25 -2.39
N GLY A 256 -21.17 -15.24 -3.63
CA GLY A 256 -19.77 -14.91 -3.92
C GLY A 256 -18.82 -16.10 -3.76
N ASN A 257 -19.36 -17.29 -3.50
CA ASN A 257 -18.57 -18.52 -3.31
C ASN A 257 -18.05 -19.12 -4.63
N GLN A 258 -18.26 -18.43 -5.77
CA GLN A 258 -17.70 -18.78 -7.08
C GLN A 258 -16.60 -17.80 -7.54
N ASN A 259 -16.26 -16.80 -6.73
CA ASN A 259 -15.17 -15.88 -7.07
C ASN A 259 -13.82 -16.63 -7.13
N PRO A 260 -12.82 -16.11 -7.87
CA PRO A 260 -11.48 -16.70 -7.93
C PRO A 260 -10.84 -16.91 -6.55
N SER A 261 -10.14 -18.02 -6.39
CA SER A 261 -9.47 -18.37 -5.13
C SER A 261 -8.09 -17.69 -5.01
N CYS A 262 -7.83 -17.07 -3.85
CA CYS A 262 -6.51 -16.60 -3.43
C CYS A 262 -5.66 -17.72 -2.82
N GLY A 263 -6.28 -18.65 -2.10
CA GLY A 263 -5.56 -19.72 -1.42
C GLY A 263 -6.47 -20.59 -0.54
N MET A 264 -5.89 -21.65 0.02
CA MET A 264 -6.58 -22.65 0.82
C MET A 264 -5.76 -23.05 2.05
N ILE A 265 -6.41 -23.29 3.19
CA ILE A 265 -5.77 -23.81 4.40
C ILE A 265 -5.69 -25.34 4.31
N GLU A 266 -4.53 -25.85 3.91
CA GLU A 266 -4.27 -27.29 3.71
C GLU A 266 -3.75 -28.00 4.97
N SER A 267 -3.02 -27.28 5.83
CA SER A 267 -2.43 -27.83 7.06
C SER A 267 -2.56 -26.85 8.23
N LEU A 268 -2.17 -27.31 9.43
CA LEU A 268 -2.17 -26.50 10.65
C LEU A 268 -0.84 -25.79 10.93
N ASP A 269 0.14 -25.84 10.02
CA ASP A 269 1.48 -25.26 10.26
C ASP A 269 1.46 -23.73 10.39
N GLY A 270 0.41 -23.08 9.87
CA GLY A 270 0.13 -21.65 10.04
C GLY A 270 -0.72 -21.32 11.27
N THR A 271 -0.99 -22.27 12.17
CA THR A 271 -1.82 -22.00 13.36
C THR A 271 -1.08 -21.08 14.33
N PRO A 272 -1.72 -20.03 14.86
CA PRO A 272 -3.15 -19.71 14.73
C PRO A 272 -3.48 -18.65 13.66
N THR A 273 -2.49 -18.18 12.90
CA THR A 273 -2.61 -17.07 11.97
C THR A 273 -2.09 -17.44 10.59
N TYR A 274 -3.00 -17.54 9.63
CA TYR A 274 -2.69 -17.88 8.25
C TYR A 274 -2.66 -16.61 7.41
N THR A 275 -1.58 -16.34 6.69
CA THR A 275 -1.48 -15.18 5.80
C THR A 275 -1.25 -15.64 4.36
N PHE A 276 -2.13 -15.20 3.47
CA PHE A 276 -2.14 -15.55 2.05
C PHE A 276 -1.74 -14.36 1.22
N GLN A 277 -0.81 -14.55 0.29
CA GLN A 277 -0.43 -13.53 -0.69
C GLN A 277 -1.35 -13.65 -1.92
N CYS A 278 -2.26 -12.70 -2.06
CA CYS A 278 -3.31 -12.68 -3.09
C CYS A 278 -2.91 -11.89 -4.35
N ASN A 279 -1.65 -11.49 -4.49
CA ASN A 279 -1.07 -10.94 -5.73
C ASN A 279 -1.91 -9.82 -6.41
N ALA A 280 -2.49 -8.92 -5.60
CA ALA A 280 -3.30 -7.80 -6.07
C ALA A 280 -4.59 -8.20 -6.83
N MET A 281 -5.19 -9.35 -6.49
CA MET A 281 -6.51 -9.76 -6.98
C MET A 281 -7.56 -8.66 -6.80
N GLU A 282 -8.33 -8.38 -7.84
CA GLU A 282 -9.37 -7.34 -7.79
C GLU A 282 -10.70 -7.90 -7.29
N GLY A 283 -11.23 -7.30 -6.23
CA GLY A 283 -12.53 -7.68 -5.68
C GLY A 283 -13.09 -6.68 -4.68
N ARG A 284 -14.43 -6.61 -4.64
CA ARG A 284 -15.20 -5.93 -3.60
C ARG A 284 -15.53 -6.87 -2.44
N TYR A 285 -15.67 -8.16 -2.73
CA TYR A 285 -16.04 -9.17 -1.74
C TYR A 285 -14.85 -10.08 -1.47
N VAL A 286 -14.66 -10.39 -0.19
CA VAL A 286 -13.77 -11.46 0.26
C VAL A 286 -14.61 -12.50 0.99
N ASN A 287 -14.57 -13.73 0.50
CA ASN A 287 -15.29 -14.88 1.05
C ASN A 287 -14.29 -15.87 1.66
N VAL A 288 -14.70 -16.52 2.74
CA VAL A 288 -14.05 -17.72 3.27
C VAL A 288 -15.09 -18.83 3.25
N ILE A 289 -14.79 -19.97 2.63
CA ILE A 289 -15.71 -21.12 2.50
C ILE A 289 -14.99 -22.43 2.79
N ILE A 290 -15.64 -23.39 3.45
CA ILE A 290 -15.13 -24.77 3.59
C ILE A 290 -16.01 -25.70 2.72
N PRO A 291 -15.62 -26.02 1.48
CA PRO A 291 -16.48 -26.75 0.55
C PRO A 291 -16.45 -28.26 0.74
N GLY A 292 -17.52 -28.93 0.32
CA GLY A 292 -17.67 -30.38 0.25
C GLY A 292 -17.94 -31.07 1.59
N ILE A 293 -18.16 -30.32 2.68
CA ILE A 293 -18.27 -30.90 4.02
C ILE A 293 -19.27 -30.16 4.89
N LYS A 294 -20.00 -30.94 5.71
CA LYS A 294 -20.87 -30.41 6.75
C LYS A 294 -20.07 -30.14 8.02
N ARG A 295 -19.94 -28.87 8.43
CA ARG A 295 -19.08 -28.46 9.54
C ARG A 295 -19.45 -27.08 10.10
N TYR A 296 -18.92 -26.77 11.27
CA TYR A 296 -18.92 -25.41 11.84
C TYR A 296 -17.72 -24.60 11.31
N MET A 297 -17.95 -23.35 10.95
CA MET A 297 -16.89 -22.38 10.67
C MET A 297 -16.75 -21.40 11.84
N THR A 298 -15.51 -21.13 12.24
CA THR A 298 -15.15 -20.14 13.27
C THR A 298 -13.97 -19.33 12.75
N LEU A 299 -14.12 -18.01 12.69
CA LEU A 299 -13.07 -17.07 12.31
C LEU A 299 -12.96 -16.03 13.42
N CYS A 300 -11.78 -15.84 13.98
CA CYS A 300 -11.57 -14.88 15.08
C CYS A 300 -11.13 -13.51 14.59
N GLU A 301 -10.49 -13.42 13.42
CA GLU A 301 -10.28 -12.14 12.73
C GLU A 301 -9.94 -12.46 11.27
N VAL A 302 -10.40 -11.62 10.34
CA VAL A 302 -10.06 -11.65 8.92
C VAL A 302 -9.60 -10.26 8.51
N GLU A 303 -8.29 -10.13 8.31
CA GLU A 303 -7.68 -8.88 7.89
C GLU A 303 -7.43 -8.89 6.39
N VAL A 304 -7.86 -7.84 5.69
CA VAL A 304 -7.69 -7.72 4.24
C VAL A 304 -6.79 -6.53 3.95
N PHE A 305 -5.58 -6.81 3.46
CA PHE A 305 -4.58 -5.81 3.12
C PHE A 305 -4.65 -5.50 1.63
N ALA A 306 -5.12 -4.30 1.29
CA ALA A 306 -5.43 -3.95 -0.08
C ALA A 306 -5.27 -2.46 -0.39
N SER A 307 -5.18 -2.13 -1.67
CA SER A 307 -5.23 -0.76 -2.18
C SER A 307 -6.50 -0.56 -3.02
N LEU A 308 -7.10 0.63 -3.00
CA LEU A 308 -8.31 0.91 -3.80
C LEU A 308 -8.01 0.64 -5.29
N SER A 309 -8.88 -0.13 -5.96
CA SER A 309 -8.78 -0.31 -7.41
C SER A 309 -9.32 0.94 -8.10
N GLY A 310 -8.40 1.73 -8.66
CA GLY A 310 -8.69 3.01 -9.33
C GLY A 310 -7.63 4.06 -9.02
N ARG A 311 -7.41 5.01 -9.94
CA ARG A 311 -6.64 6.21 -9.62
C ARG A 311 -7.48 7.07 -8.68
N VAL A 312 -7.17 7.00 -7.37
CA VAL A 312 -7.75 7.89 -6.36
C VAL A 312 -7.40 9.33 -6.73
N LEU A 313 -8.40 10.13 -7.11
CA LEU A 313 -8.25 11.57 -7.32
C LEU A 313 -8.21 12.35 -5.98
N GLY A 314 -8.40 11.65 -4.86
CA GLY A 314 -8.35 12.19 -3.49
C GLY A 314 -9.68 12.01 -2.76
N CYS A 315 -9.61 12.03 -1.42
CA CYS A 315 -10.77 12.20 -0.54
C CYS A 315 -10.74 13.63 0.02
N TYR A 316 -11.84 14.36 -0.09
CA TYR A 316 -11.96 15.74 0.36
C TYR A 316 -12.50 15.77 1.80
N PHE A 317 -11.82 16.45 2.72
CA PHE A 317 -12.34 16.76 4.05
C PHE A 317 -13.01 18.13 4.02
N TRP A 318 -14.34 18.18 4.00
CA TRP A 318 -15.08 19.43 4.05
C TRP A 318 -15.18 19.93 5.49
N LYS A 319 -14.27 20.81 5.91
CA LYS A 319 -14.25 21.43 7.25
C LYS A 319 -15.54 22.17 7.67
N PHE A 320 -16.43 22.48 6.72
CA PHE A 320 -17.71 23.14 7.01
C PHE A 320 -18.83 22.15 7.39
N PHE A 321 -18.68 20.86 7.08
CA PHE A 321 -19.75 19.85 7.23
C PHE A 321 -19.29 18.53 7.87
N ASP A 322 -18.03 18.42 8.33
CA ASP A 322 -17.43 17.19 8.89
C ASP A 322 -17.76 15.92 8.07
N CYS A 323 -17.47 15.96 6.76
CA CYS A 323 -17.67 14.83 5.86
C CYS A 323 -16.48 14.59 4.92
N CYS A 324 -16.21 13.30 4.63
CA CYS A 324 -15.23 12.83 3.65
C CYS A 324 -15.95 12.36 2.37
N VAL A 325 -15.53 12.87 1.20
CA VAL A 325 -16.03 12.41 -0.11
C VAL A 325 -14.85 11.92 -0.96
N CYS A 326 -14.91 10.69 -1.47
CA CYS A 326 -13.89 10.11 -2.35
C CYS A 326 -14.47 9.93 -3.77
N LEU A 327 -13.71 10.32 -4.81
CA LEU A 327 -14.14 10.23 -6.22
C LEU A 327 -13.33 9.18 -6.99
N ASN A 328 -14.00 8.39 -7.83
CA ASN A 328 -13.42 7.34 -8.69
C ASN A 328 -13.76 7.54 -10.19
N TYR A 329 -12.86 7.08 -11.06
CA TYR A 329 -12.87 7.31 -12.52
C TYR A 329 -14.04 6.67 -13.30
N GLY A 330 -14.92 5.90 -12.65
CA GLY A 330 -16.07 5.24 -13.30
C GLY A 330 -17.30 6.13 -13.49
N ASN A 331 -17.42 7.24 -12.75
CA ASN A 331 -18.67 8.03 -12.68
C ASN A 331 -18.56 9.47 -13.19
N ILE A 332 -17.41 9.87 -13.73
CA ILE A 332 -17.18 11.27 -14.13
C ILE A 332 -18.10 11.68 -15.31
N PHE A 333 -18.36 10.77 -16.26
CA PHE A 333 -19.21 11.10 -17.42
C PHE A 333 -20.67 11.34 -17.03
N THR A 334 -21.18 10.64 -16.02
CA THR A 334 -22.56 10.74 -15.55
C THR A 334 -22.77 11.99 -14.67
N VAL A 335 -21.76 12.37 -13.89
CA VAL A 335 -21.79 13.58 -13.05
C VAL A 335 -21.77 14.85 -13.91
N VAL A 336 -20.94 14.90 -14.97
CA VAL A 336 -20.85 16.08 -15.86
C VAL A 336 -22.17 16.34 -16.61
N THR A 337 -22.98 15.33 -16.88
CA THR A 337 -24.28 15.46 -17.56
C THR A 337 -25.46 15.76 -16.62
N LEU A 338 -25.38 15.38 -15.34
CA LEU A 338 -26.41 15.70 -14.33
C LEU A 338 -26.31 17.14 -13.81
N PHE A 339 -25.10 17.69 -13.69
CA PHE A 339 -24.90 19.05 -13.15
C PHE A 339 -25.24 20.19 -14.13
N SER A 340 -25.40 19.91 -15.42
CA SER A 340 -25.89 20.90 -16.38
C SER A 340 -27.42 21.08 -16.36
N ASN A 341 -28.18 20.18 -15.72
CA ASN A 341 -29.66 20.16 -15.80
C ASN A 341 -30.41 20.32 -14.46
N ILE A 342 -29.74 20.46 -13.31
CA ILE A 342 -30.41 20.48 -11.98
C ILE A 342 -30.49 21.87 -11.33
N LEU A 343 -30.23 22.97 -12.06
CA LEU A 343 -30.38 24.33 -11.52
C LEU A 343 -31.78 24.95 -11.69
N SER A 344 -32.84 24.15 -11.67
CA SER A 344 -34.20 24.66 -11.53
C SER A 344 -35.07 23.65 -10.78
N LEU A 345 -35.51 24.04 -9.58
CA LEU A 345 -36.50 23.37 -8.70
C LEU A 345 -35.93 22.34 -7.70
N LEU A 346 -35.70 22.77 -6.45
CA LEU A 346 -36.45 22.34 -5.25
C LEU A 346 -35.66 22.53 -3.95
N THR A 347 -36.31 23.24 -3.02
CA THR A 347 -36.05 23.23 -1.57
C THR A 347 -36.40 21.87 -0.97
N VAL A 348 -35.44 21.14 -0.37
CA VAL A 348 -35.73 20.06 0.60
C VAL A 348 -34.61 19.98 1.67
N SER A 349 -35.03 19.98 2.93
CA SER A 349 -34.20 19.76 4.13
C SER A 349 -33.84 18.29 4.29
N PHE A 350 -32.55 17.96 4.54
CA PHE A 350 -32.15 16.67 5.12
C PHE A 350 -31.00 16.81 6.13
N ARG A 351 -31.16 16.13 7.27
CA ARG A 351 -30.12 15.86 8.26
C ARG A 351 -29.17 14.80 7.72
N CYS A 352 -27.88 14.93 8.08
CA CYS A 352 -26.81 13.98 7.80
C CYS A 352 -27.18 12.57 8.32
N PRO A 353 -27.16 11.57 7.43
CA PRO A 353 -26.20 10.49 7.55
C PRO A 353 -25.48 10.24 6.21
N ILE A 354 -24.28 9.67 6.27
CA ILE A 354 -23.40 9.33 5.14
C ILE A 354 -24.22 8.74 3.99
N LEU A 355 -24.35 9.50 2.89
CA LEU A 355 -25.13 9.10 1.72
C LEU A 355 -24.16 8.71 0.59
N ILE A 356 -23.90 7.42 0.43
CA ILE A 356 -23.33 6.88 -0.81
C ILE A 356 -24.53 6.70 -1.75
N GLN A 357 -24.82 7.67 -2.61
CA GLN A 357 -25.82 7.50 -3.66
C GLN A 357 -25.25 6.57 -4.74
N ASN A 358 -25.63 5.30 -4.70
CA ASN A 358 -25.59 4.41 -5.86
C ASN A 358 -26.77 4.77 -6.77
N ILE A 359 -26.50 5.42 -7.89
CA ILE A 359 -27.48 5.57 -8.98
C ILE A 359 -27.22 4.41 -9.95
N ALA A 360 -28.08 3.40 -9.91
CA ALA A 360 -28.18 2.39 -10.95
C ALA A 360 -28.99 2.97 -12.14
N ILE A 361 -28.68 2.53 -13.36
CA ILE A 361 -29.50 2.81 -14.56
C ILE A 361 -30.86 2.15 -14.40
#